data_AF-A0A5C7TPN7-F1
#
_entry.id   AF-A0A5C7TPN7-F1
#
_cell.length_a   1.000
_cell.length_b   1.000
_cell.length_c   1.000
_cell.angle_alpha   90.00
_cell.angle_beta   90.00
_cell.angle_gamma   90.00
#
_symmetry.space_group_name_H-M   'P 1'
#
loop_
_entity.id
_entity.type
_entity.pdbx_description
1 polymer ?
#
loop_
_entity_poly.entity_id
_entity_poly.type
_entity_poly.pdbx_seq_one_letter_code
_entity_poly.pdbx_strand_id
1 'polypeptide(L)'
;MANIVTCTTKDGQTVQFVDEVIGSGAMKDVYFSPDKSYVVAFYHKPQSVQARERIDMITGRYRQNIFDQPGGDYWEGLFCWPTHIIEHEEKIGIVVPTYQSHFFFKYGSKNDDFLGIKGREKEGKWFASASNQNKFLDPRERGNTLTFLQVCIRLARAVRRIHAAGLCHSDLSYKNVLVDPELGHACIIDVDGLVVPGKYPPDVVGTPDFIAPEVVKTSHLPKEDPNRVLPSITTDRHALSVLIYMYLFFRHPLRGGKIHDMTDEMRDETLAMGEKALFIEHPGDNSNAVKINQLSSFSLPWADPKKIPYSIMGPYITPLFDRAFIDGLHDATKRPTADEWETALVKTMDLIQPCQNKNCQQKWYVFSGKTKPICPYCGAPYKGKLPILNLYSSRKVGSYRPDDHRLMVWSGQSIYAWHVNRLIAPNERTSAEQKKRVGYFVYHNEQWWLVNEGIQGLISLPDKRHVAVGEKIELRDNAQFVLSQEDGGRLVVVQLLNN
;
A
#
# COMPACT_ATOMS: atom_id res chain seq x y z
N MET A 1 15.16 32.87 -23.11
CA MET A 1 16.04 31.89 -22.44
C MET A 1 15.59 31.82 -21.00
N ALA A 2 15.40 30.62 -20.45
CA ALA A 2 15.00 30.48 -19.06
C ALA A 2 16.12 31.01 -18.15
N ASN A 3 15.76 31.74 -17.09
CA ASN A 3 16.73 32.24 -16.12
C ASN A 3 17.21 31.05 -15.27
N ILE A 4 18.50 30.70 -15.34
CA ILE A 4 19.07 29.55 -14.63
C ILE A 4 19.90 30.08 -13.47
N VAL A 5 19.54 29.69 -12.26
CA VAL A 5 20.28 30.00 -11.04
C VAL A 5 21.21 28.83 -10.74
N THR A 6 22.46 29.13 -10.43
CA THR A 6 23.48 28.14 -10.01
C THR A 6 23.82 28.37 -8.55
N CYS A 7 23.83 27.29 -7.78
CA CYS A 7 24.11 27.30 -6.35
C CYS A 7 25.03 26.14 -5.97
N THR A 8 25.57 26.21 -4.76
CA THR A 8 26.38 25.13 -4.19
C THR A 8 25.63 24.54 -3.00
N THR A 9 25.51 23.20 -2.97
CA THR A 9 24.93 22.49 -1.83
C THR A 9 25.85 22.56 -0.62
N LYS A 10 25.32 22.23 0.55
CA LYS A 10 26.09 22.21 1.80
C LYS A 10 27.31 21.29 1.76
N ASP A 11 27.26 20.21 0.99
CA ASP A 11 28.35 19.24 0.77
C ASP A 11 29.25 19.59 -0.44
N GLY A 12 29.04 20.74 -1.09
CA GLY A 12 29.94 21.27 -2.12
C GLY A 12 29.59 20.91 -3.56
N GLN A 13 28.44 20.29 -3.82
CA GLN A 13 28.00 19.96 -5.18
C GLN A 13 27.36 21.17 -5.86
N THR A 14 27.57 21.31 -7.17
CA THR A 14 26.89 22.34 -7.97
C THR A 14 25.48 21.88 -8.32
N VAL A 15 24.49 22.71 -8.00
CA VAL A 15 23.07 22.49 -8.29
C VAL A 15 22.53 23.68 -9.08
N GLN A 16 21.66 23.40 -10.04
CA GLN A 16 21.03 24.40 -10.89
C GLN A 16 19.52 24.26 -10.87
N PHE A 17 18.80 25.37 -10.94
CA PHE A 17 17.36 25.37 -11.13
C PHE A 17 16.94 26.50 -12.06
N VAL A 18 15.82 26.27 -12.74
CA VAL A 18 15.14 27.30 -13.53
C VAL A 18 14.34 28.17 -12.58
N ASP A 19 14.54 29.47 -12.64
CA ASP A 19 13.85 30.49 -11.81
C ASP A 19 12.41 30.72 -12.30
N GLU A 20 11.64 29.64 -12.27
CA GLU A 20 10.22 29.58 -12.57
C GLU A 20 9.58 28.61 -11.58
N VAL A 21 8.67 29.11 -10.75
CA VAL A 21 7.96 28.29 -9.76
C VAL A 21 7.01 27.34 -10.49
N ILE A 22 7.24 26.03 -10.35
CA ILE A 22 6.42 24.99 -10.99
C ILE A 22 5.29 24.50 -10.07
N GLY A 23 5.42 24.77 -8.77
CA GLY A 23 4.46 24.44 -7.73
C GLY A 23 4.79 25.22 -6.46
N SER A 24 3.76 25.72 -5.79
CA SER A 24 3.87 26.41 -4.50
C SER A 24 2.93 25.71 -3.53
N GLY A 25 3.51 25.00 -2.55
CA GLY A 25 2.78 24.36 -1.47
C GLY A 25 2.56 25.29 -0.29
N ALA A 26 2.05 24.78 0.83
CA ALA A 26 1.87 25.59 2.04
C ALA A 26 3.20 26.04 2.68
N MET A 27 4.29 25.33 2.39
CA MET A 27 5.59 25.51 3.06
C MET A 27 6.72 25.86 2.11
N LYS A 28 6.62 25.53 0.81
CA LYS A 28 7.75 25.57 -0.12
C LYS A 28 7.33 26.00 -1.52
N ASP A 29 8.23 26.71 -2.19
CA ASP A 29 8.21 26.92 -3.65
C ASP A 29 9.16 25.93 -4.31
N VAL A 30 8.70 25.30 -5.39
CA VAL A 30 9.40 24.22 -6.09
C VAL A 30 9.83 24.70 -7.47
N TYR A 31 11.06 24.39 -7.85
CA TYR A 31 11.71 24.78 -9.09
C TYR A 31 12.31 23.55 -9.79
N PHE A 32 12.16 23.42 -11.10
CA PHE A 32 12.80 22.33 -11.85
C PHE A 32 14.30 22.59 -12.04
N SER A 33 15.09 21.54 -11.99
CA SER A 33 16.41 21.50 -12.63
C SER A 33 16.30 21.73 -14.15
N PRO A 34 17.35 22.26 -14.82
CA PRO A 34 17.33 22.46 -16.27
C PRO A 34 17.00 21.20 -17.10
N ASP A 35 17.43 20.02 -16.62
CA ASP A 35 17.17 18.72 -17.26
C ASP A 35 15.94 17.98 -16.70
N LYS A 36 15.26 18.58 -15.71
CA LYS A 36 14.08 18.04 -15.00
C LYS A 36 14.33 16.74 -14.22
N SER A 37 15.59 16.37 -13.96
CA SER A 37 15.94 15.17 -13.20
C SER A 37 15.63 15.30 -11.69
N TYR A 38 15.74 16.52 -11.17
CA TYR A 38 15.39 16.87 -9.79
C TYR A 38 14.62 18.20 -9.70
N VAL A 39 14.08 18.48 -8.51
CA VAL A 39 13.54 19.78 -8.14
C VAL A 39 14.26 20.34 -6.92
N VAL A 40 14.31 21.66 -6.85
CA VAL A 40 14.77 22.40 -5.68
C VAL A 40 13.54 23.00 -5.00
N ALA A 41 13.33 22.69 -3.73
CA ALA A 41 12.19 23.20 -2.96
C ALA A 41 12.68 24.12 -1.83
N PHE A 42 12.39 25.42 -1.94
CA PHE A 42 12.78 26.43 -0.95
C PHE A 42 11.65 26.69 0.04
N TYR A 43 11.97 26.67 1.35
CA TYR A 43 10.99 26.98 2.38
C TYR A 43 10.60 28.45 2.36
N HIS A 44 9.31 28.75 2.53
CA HIS A 44 8.79 30.12 2.58
C HIS A 44 9.29 30.89 3.80
N LYS A 45 9.44 30.19 4.94
CA LYS A 45 9.82 30.77 6.23
C LYS A 45 11.25 30.35 6.63
N PRO A 46 12.00 31.21 7.33
CA PRO A 46 13.26 30.84 7.95
C PRO A 46 13.10 29.62 8.87
N GLN A 47 13.99 28.65 8.73
CA GLN A 47 13.98 27.42 9.53
C GLN A 47 14.70 27.64 10.86
N SER A 48 14.10 27.15 11.95
CA SER A 48 14.73 27.12 13.29
C SER A 48 15.99 26.25 13.30
N VAL A 49 16.87 26.43 14.29
CA VAL A 49 18.08 25.59 14.44
C VAL A 49 17.71 24.11 14.48
N GLN A 50 16.66 23.76 15.23
CA GLN A 50 16.17 22.38 15.33
C GLN A 50 15.68 21.84 13.98
N ALA A 51 14.94 22.64 13.21
CA ALA A 51 14.46 22.23 11.89
C ALA A 51 15.62 22.04 10.90
N ARG A 52 16.64 22.91 10.95
CA ARG A 52 17.86 22.77 10.13
C ARG A 52 18.61 21.47 10.45
N GLU A 53 18.84 21.18 11.73
CA GLU A 53 19.49 19.92 12.14
C GLU A 53 18.69 18.68 11.74
N ARG A 54 17.36 18.75 11.80
CA ARG A 54 16.48 17.68 11.33
C ARG A 54 16.69 17.42 9.83
N ILE A 55 16.62 18.47 9.00
CA ILE A 55 16.80 18.36 7.54
C ILE A 55 18.20 17.81 7.22
N ASP A 56 19.23 18.26 7.93
CA ASP A 56 20.61 17.74 7.86
C ASP A 56 20.67 16.22 8.11
N MET A 57 20.01 15.75 9.18
CA MET A 57 19.99 14.32 9.49
C MET A 57 19.22 13.50 8.45
N ILE A 58 18.11 14.04 7.93
CA ILE A 58 17.27 13.38 6.93
C ILE A 58 18.00 13.23 5.60
N THR A 59 18.63 14.31 5.13
CA THR A 59 19.41 14.33 3.87
C THR A 59 20.72 13.56 3.97
N GLY A 60 21.34 13.54 5.16
CA GLY A 60 22.59 12.82 5.43
C GLY A 60 22.36 11.41 5.99
N ARG A 61 22.54 11.27 7.31
CA ARG A 61 22.66 9.96 7.99
C ARG A 61 21.49 9.02 7.71
N TYR A 62 20.24 9.50 7.75
CA TYR A 62 19.08 8.63 7.52
C TYR A 62 19.02 8.16 6.07
N ARG A 63 19.29 9.06 5.11
CA ARG A 63 19.38 8.69 3.70
C ARG A 63 20.44 7.61 3.50
N GLN A 64 21.66 7.81 3.99
CA GLN A 64 22.76 6.82 3.85
C GLN A 64 22.37 5.45 4.44
N ASN A 65 21.74 5.44 5.61
CA ASN A 65 21.30 4.19 6.25
C ASN A 65 20.13 3.48 5.53
N ILE A 66 19.37 4.19 4.69
CA ILE A 66 18.25 3.62 3.95
C ILE A 66 18.67 3.20 2.54
N PHE A 67 19.39 4.06 1.82
CA PHE A 67 19.68 3.93 0.40
C PHE A 67 21.07 3.34 0.10
N ASP A 68 22.06 3.51 0.98
CA ASP A 68 23.43 3.03 0.73
C ASP A 68 23.66 1.60 1.27
N GLN A 69 22.56 0.85 1.44
CA GLN A 69 22.56 -0.54 1.88
C GLN A 69 22.21 -1.47 0.72
N PRO A 70 22.58 -2.77 0.76
CA PRO A 70 22.11 -3.74 -0.23
C PRO A 70 20.57 -3.73 -0.35
N GLY A 71 20.06 -3.51 -1.56
CA GLY A 71 18.62 -3.34 -1.82
C GLY A 71 18.08 -1.92 -1.58
N GLY A 72 18.96 -0.94 -1.37
CA GLY A 72 18.61 0.46 -1.16
C GLY A 72 17.96 1.14 -2.38
N ASP A 73 18.34 0.70 -3.58
CA ASP A 73 17.75 1.07 -4.88
C ASP A 73 16.24 0.80 -4.94
N TYR A 74 15.77 -0.22 -4.23
CA TYR A 74 14.33 -0.52 -4.13
C TYR A 74 13.52 0.66 -3.55
N TRP A 75 14.12 1.42 -2.64
CA TRP A 75 13.45 2.51 -1.94
C TRP A 75 13.31 3.78 -2.78
N GLU A 76 14.10 3.93 -3.85
CA GLU A 76 14.03 5.10 -4.76
C GLU A 76 12.68 5.18 -5.47
N GLY A 77 12.02 4.05 -5.71
CA GLY A 77 10.67 3.99 -6.25
C GLY A 77 9.55 4.18 -5.22
N LEU A 78 9.88 4.25 -3.93
CA LEU A 78 8.93 4.31 -2.83
C LEU A 78 8.98 5.62 -2.05
N PHE A 79 10.05 6.40 -2.20
CA PHE A 79 10.21 7.71 -1.56
C PHE A 79 10.70 8.76 -2.53
N CYS A 80 10.15 9.97 -2.42
CA CYS A 80 10.80 11.17 -2.93
C CYS A 80 11.71 11.74 -1.83
N TRP A 81 12.86 11.10 -1.58
CA TRP A 81 13.72 11.42 -0.44
C TRP A 81 14.68 12.59 -0.73
N PRO A 82 14.76 13.62 0.13
CA PRO A 82 15.70 14.74 -0.01
C PRO A 82 17.15 14.28 -0.06
N THR A 83 17.88 14.73 -1.06
CA THR A 83 19.26 14.34 -1.33
C THR A 83 20.28 15.34 -0.78
N HIS A 84 20.01 16.63 -0.91
CA HIS A 84 20.96 17.69 -0.54
C HIS A 84 20.24 18.90 0.05
N ILE A 85 20.99 19.74 0.74
CA ILE A 85 20.56 21.03 1.27
C ILE A 85 21.27 22.13 0.51
N ILE A 86 20.55 23.21 0.24
CA ILE A 86 21.01 24.38 -0.51
C ILE A 86 20.58 25.64 0.24
N GLU A 87 21.43 26.66 0.24
CA GLU A 87 21.10 27.99 0.72
C GLU A 87 21.22 28.98 -0.44
N HIS A 88 20.17 29.78 -0.66
CA HIS A 88 20.14 30.81 -1.70
C HIS A 88 19.28 31.97 -1.23
N GLU A 89 19.77 33.21 -1.36
CA GLU A 89 19.05 34.43 -0.94
C GLU A 89 18.46 34.33 0.48
N GLU A 90 19.27 33.85 1.43
CA GLU A 90 18.88 33.62 2.84
C GLU A 90 17.78 32.57 3.08
N LYS A 91 17.29 31.92 2.01
CA LYS A 91 16.35 30.81 2.08
C LYS A 91 17.09 29.48 2.11
N ILE A 92 16.59 28.57 2.93
CA ILE A 92 16.98 27.17 2.90
C ILE A 92 16.11 26.45 1.89
N GLY A 93 16.72 25.58 1.11
CA GLY A 93 16.03 24.64 0.23
C GLY A 93 16.59 23.24 0.35
N ILE A 94 15.82 22.30 -0.20
CA ILE A 94 16.19 20.90 -0.32
C ILE A 94 16.15 20.48 -1.78
N VAL A 95 17.06 19.59 -2.16
CA VAL A 95 17.10 18.98 -3.49
C VAL A 95 16.42 17.61 -3.39
N VAL A 96 15.38 17.40 -4.20
CA VAL A 96 14.57 16.17 -4.20
C VAL A 96 14.44 15.63 -5.63
N PRO A 97 14.43 14.30 -5.84
CA PRO A 97 14.21 13.73 -7.16
C PRO A 97 12.88 14.17 -7.76
N THR A 98 12.82 14.34 -9.09
CA THR A 98 11.53 14.55 -9.75
C THR A 98 10.67 13.30 -9.63
N TYR A 99 9.35 13.48 -9.49
CA TYR A 99 8.42 12.35 -9.47
C TYR A 99 8.51 11.50 -10.73
N GLN A 100 8.42 10.18 -10.58
CA GLN A 100 8.43 9.25 -11.70
C GLN A 100 7.21 9.48 -12.60
N SER A 101 7.39 9.29 -13.92
CA SER A 101 6.39 9.67 -14.93
C SER A 101 5.03 8.99 -14.78
N HIS A 102 4.97 7.80 -14.18
CA HIS A 102 3.70 7.09 -13.93
C HIS A 102 2.84 7.72 -12.82
N PHE A 103 3.40 8.63 -12.01
CA PHE A 103 2.63 9.40 -11.04
C PHE A 103 1.97 10.64 -11.64
N PHE A 104 1.94 10.79 -12.96
CA PHE A 104 1.19 11.85 -13.64
C PHE A 104 0.04 11.27 -14.46
N PHE A 105 -1.11 11.94 -14.47
CA PHE A 105 -2.28 11.51 -15.24
C PHE A 105 -1.94 11.44 -16.74
N LYS A 106 -2.15 10.26 -17.33
CA LYS A 106 -1.88 9.99 -18.75
C LYS A 106 -3.08 10.33 -19.63
N TYR A 107 -4.27 10.06 -19.13
CA TYR A 107 -5.56 10.25 -19.79
C TYR A 107 -6.36 11.39 -19.16
N GLY A 108 -6.19 11.64 -17.85
CA GLY A 108 -6.87 12.73 -17.14
C GLY A 108 -8.29 12.39 -16.68
N SER A 109 -9.19 13.36 -16.68
CA SER A 109 -10.60 13.15 -16.36
C SER A 109 -11.40 12.62 -17.56
N LYS A 110 -12.66 12.21 -17.34
CA LYS A 110 -13.58 11.80 -18.40
C LYS A 110 -13.86 12.91 -19.41
N ASN A 111 -14.66 12.60 -20.44
CA ASN A 111 -15.22 13.57 -21.37
C ASN A 111 -14.14 14.50 -21.95
N ASP A 112 -13.07 13.91 -22.47
CA ASP A 112 -11.92 14.61 -23.04
C ASP A 112 -11.19 15.51 -22.01
N ASP A 113 -10.84 14.94 -20.85
CA ASP A 113 -10.14 15.63 -19.77
C ASP A 113 -10.80 16.97 -19.35
N PHE A 114 -12.11 16.95 -19.10
CA PHE A 114 -12.87 18.16 -18.74
C PHE A 114 -12.36 18.98 -17.54
N LEU A 115 -11.55 18.37 -16.66
CA LEU A 115 -10.89 19.05 -15.53
C LEU A 115 -9.48 19.57 -15.88
N GLY A 116 -8.92 19.24 -17.04
CA GLY A 116 -7.56 19.62 -17.44
C GLY A 116 -6.48 19.04 -16.53
N ILE A 117 -6.69 17.84 -15.99
CA ILE A 117 -5.77 17.21 -15.03
C ILE A 117 -4.75 16.30 -15.70
N LYS A 118 -4.82 16.08 -17.01
CA LYS A 118 -3.79 15.35 -17.75
C LYS A 118 -2.42 16.02 -17.57
N GLY A 119 -1.41 15.22 -17.25
CA GLY A 119 -0.06 15.69 -16.91
C GLY A 119 0.08 16.27 -15.50
N ARG A 120 -1.00 16.36 -14.72
CA ARG A 120 -0.92 16.68 -13.27
C ARG A 120 -0.60 15.45 -12.46
N GLU A 121 -0.11 15.68 -11.25
CA GLU A 121 0.25 14.63 -10.30
C GLU A 121 -0.97 13.83 -9.82
N LYS A 122 -0.79 12.52 -9.70
CA LYS A 122 -1.76 11.57 -9.17
C LYS A 122 -1.72 11.56 -7.65
N GLU A 123 -2.19 12.65 -7.03
CA GLU A 123 -2.43 12.72 -5.58
C GLU A 123 -3.36 11.57 -5.16
N GLY A 124 -3.03 10.88 -4.07
CA GLY A 124 -3.77 9.72 -3.58
C GLY A 124 -5.27 9.98 -3.35
N LYS A 125 -5.69 11.22 -3.06
CA LYS A 125 -7.09 11.59 -2.81
C LYS A 125 -8.02 11.26 -3.99
N TRP A 126 -7.52 11.32 -5.23
CA TRP A 126 -8.28 10.97 -6.42
C TRP A 126 -8.77 9.52 -6.39
N PHE A 127 -8.01 8.64 -5.74
CA PHE A 127 -8.23 7.20 -5.73
C PHE A 127 -8.78 6.67 -4.39
N ALA A 128 -8.80 7.49 -3.34
CA ALA A 128 -9.27 7.08 -2.01
C ALA A 128 -10.81 7.12 -1.85
N SER A 129 -11.56 7.65 -2.82
CA SER A 129 -13.02 7.83 -2.76
C SER A 129 -13.71 7.39 -4.04
N ALA A 130 -14.78 6.60 -3.90
CA ALA A 130 -15.56 6.10 -5.03
C ALA A 130 -16.19 7.24 -5.82
N SER A 131 -16.65 8.29 -5.13
CA SER A 131 -17.24 9.47 -5.76
C SER A 131 -16.23 10.18 -6.67
N ASN A 132 -15.00 10.40 -6.16
CA ASN A 132 -13.96 11.07 -6.95
C ASN A 132 -13.62 10.26 -8.21
N GLN A 133 -13.38 8.96 -8.04
CA GLN A 133 -13.10 8.09 -9.17
C GLN A 133 -14.25 8.08 -10.17
N ASN A 134 -15.48 7.82 -9.71
CA ASN A 134 -16.62 7.61 -10.57
C ASN A 134 -17.09 8.87 -11.29
N LYS A 135 -17.06 10.02 -10.62
CA LYS A 135 -17.49 11.31 -11.17
C LYS A 135 -16.46 11.90 -12.13
N PHE A 136 -15.18 11.84 -11.79
CA PHE A 136 -14.16 12.64 -12.48
C PHE A 136 -13.22 11.81 -13.36
N LEU A 137 -12.64 10.71 -12.85
CA LEU A 137 -11.51 10.05 -13.51
C LEU A 137 -11.92 9.25 -14.76
N ASP A 138 -11.09 9.32 -15.81
CA ASP A 138 -11.15 8.39 -16.95
C ASP A 138 -11.07 6.94 -16.42
N PRO A 139 -11.89 6.00 -16.91
CA PRO A 139 -11.83 4.60 -16.47
C PRO A 139 -10.44 3.95 -16.54
N ARG A 140 -9.59 4.38 -17.48
CA ARG A 140 -8.23 3.85 -17.65
C ARG A 140 -7.29 4.29 -16.53
N GLU A 141 -7.61 5.35 -15.81
CA GLU A 141 -6.81 5.86 -14.69
C GLU A 141 -7.10 5.15 -13.37
N ARG A 142 -8.15 4.33 -13.27
CA ARG A 142 -8.69 3.89 -11.97
C ARG A 142 -8.01 2.66 -11.39
N GLY A 143 -7.31 1.88 -12.22
CA GLY A 143 -6.78 0.59 -11.81
C GLY A 143 -7.85 -0.44 -11.47
N ASN A 144 -7.45 -1.47 -10.72
CA ASN A 144 -8.27 -2.63 -10.42
C ASN A 144 -7.81 -3.30 -9.10
N THR A 145 -8.48 -4.36 -8.64
CA THR A 145 -8.19 -4.96 -7.33
C THR A 145 -6.74 -5.44 -7.19
N LEU A 146 -6.17 -6.01 -8.24
CA LEU A 146 -4.77 -6.48 -8.24
C LEU A 146 -3.81 -5.30 -8.03
N THR A 147 -3.99 -4.22 -8.79
CA THR A 147 -3.08 -3.07 -8.72
C THR A 147 -3.25 -2.27 -7.43
N PHE A 148 -4.45 -2.19 -6.85
CA PHE A 148 -4.63 -1.60 -5.52
C PHE A 148 -4.00 -2.42 -4.39
N LEU A 149 -4.03 -3.76 -4.47
CA LEU A 149 -3.26 -4.59 -3.54
C LEU A 149 -1.75 -4.32 -3.68
N GLN A 150 -1.25 -4.15 -4.90
CA GLN A 150 0.14 -3.79 -5.16
C GLN A 150 0.53 -2.41 -4.62
N VAL A 151 -0.35 -1.41 -4.74
CA VAL A 151 -0.22 -0.09 -4.10
C VAL A 151 -0.10 -0.25 -2.58
N CYS A 152 -1.02 -1.00 -1.96
CA CYS A 152 -1.03 -1.21 -0.52
C CYS A 152 0.24 -1.92 -0.02
N ILE A 153 0.76 -2.91 -0.76
CA ILE A 153 2.02 -3.60 -0.43
C ILE A 153 3.19 -2.60 -0.41
N ARG A 154 3.27 -1.73 -1.43
CA ARG A 154 4.32 -0.72 -1.54
C ARG A 154 4.25 0.29 -0.41
N LEU A 155 3.05 0.75 -0.04
CA LEU A 155 2.84 1.63 1.11
C LEU A 155 3.25 0.97 2.43
N ALA A 156 2.82 -0.28 2.67
CA ALA A 156 3.20 -1.01 3.86
C ALA A 156 4.73 -1.17 3.98
N ARG A 157 5.42 -1.46 2.86
CA ARG A 157 6.89 -1.52 2.79
C ARG A 157 7.56 -0.20 3.13
N ALA A 158 7.10 0.88 2.51
CA ALA A 158 7.65 2.21 2.72
C ALA A 158 7.51 2.63 4.20
N VAL A 159 6.30 2.47 4.77
CA VAL A 159 6.07 2.76 6.20
C VAL A 159 6.89 1.85 7.11
N ARG A 160 6.97 0.54 6.82
CA ARG A 160 7.85 -0.39 7.56
C ARG A 160 9.30 0.10 7.55
N ARG A 161 9.82 0.57 6.41
CA ARG A 161 11.20 1.03 6.30
C ARG A 161 11.46 2.29 7.13
N ILE A 162 10.54 3.27 7.08
CA ILE A 162 10.57 4.48 7.91
C ILE A 162 10.56 4.09 9.41
N HIS A 163 9.61 3.24 9.82
CA HIS A 163 9.49 2.80 11.22
C HIS A 163 10.72 2.03 11.69
N ALA A 164 11.29 1.17 10.85
CA ALA A 164 12.52 0.44 11.16
C ALA A 164 13.77 1.36 11.28
N ALA A 165 13.73 2.56 10.70
CA ALA A 165 14.75 3.60 10.91
C ALA A 165 14.50 4.42 12.19
N GLY A 166 13.44 4.11 12.96
CA GLY A 166 13.03 4.87 14.13
C GLY A 166 12.36 6.20 13.78
N LEU A 167 11.87 6.35 12.55
CA LEU A 167 11.22 7.57 12.06
C LEU A 167 9.70 7.42 12.07
N CYS A 168 9.01 8.54 12.12
CA CYS A 168 7.56 8.66 11.98
C CYS A 168 7.26 9.71 10.90
N HIS A 169 6.31 9.43 10.00
CA HIS A 169 5.89 10.40 9.00
C HIS A 169 5.12 11.56 9.62
N SER A 170 4.29 11.30 10.62
CA SER A 170 3.44 12.26 11.35
C SER A 170 2.29 12.89 10.58
N ASP A 171 2.33 12.84 9.24
CA ASP A 171 1.25 13.28 8.34
C ASP A 171 1.03 12.28 7.20
N LEU A 172 1.10 10.98 7.51
CA LEU A 172 0.81 9.94 6.54
C LEU A 172 -0.67 10.04 6.10
N SER A 173 -0.91 10.40 4.85
CA SER A 173 -2.25 10.63 4.32
C SER A 173 -2.30 10.46 2.80
N TYR A 174 -3.50 10.51 2.22
CA TYR A 174 -3.65 10.45 0.77
C TYR A 174 -3.04 11.67 0.05
N LYS A 175 -2.68 12.73 0.78
CA LYS A 175 -2.04 13.94 0.23
C LYS A 175 -0.53 13.78 0.11
N ASN A 176 0.07 13.03 1.02
CA ASN A 176 1.50 12.76 1.07
C ASN A 176 1.85 11.39 0.47
N VAL A 177 0.99 10.91 -0.43
CA VAL A 177 1.18 9.70 -1.21
C VAL A 177 0.78 9.95 -2.65
N LEU A 178 1.69 9.64 -3.56
CA LEU A 178 1.41 9.52 -4.99
C LEU A 178 1.01 8.07 -5.29
N VAL A 179 -0.03 7.88 -6.11
CA VAL A 179 -0.54 6.54 -6.46
C VAL A 179 -0.68 6.43 -7.97
N ASP A 180 -0.17 5.35 -8.53
CA ASP A 180 -0.51 4.92 -9.89
C ASP A 180 -1.23 3.57 -9.84
N PRO A 181 -2.57 3.57 -9.84
CA PRO A 181 -3.32 2.33 -9.79
C PRO A 181 -3.36 1.62 -11.15
N GLU A 182 -2.86 2.20 -12.25
CA GLU A 182 -2.74 1.51 -13.54
C GLU A 182 -1.67 0.41 -13.46
N LEU A 183 -0.50 0.74 -12.93
CA LEU A 183 0.66 -0.17 -12.82
C LEU A 183 0.92 -0.66 -11.39
N GLY A 184 0.15 -0.16 -10.42
CA GLY A 184 0.23 -0.55 -9.01
C GLY A 184 1.36 0.13 -8.23
N HIS A 185 1.88 1.29 -8.67
CA HIS A 185 2.94 2.01 -7.97
C HIS A 185 2.41 2.95 -6.88
N ALA A 186 3.22 3.17 -5.85
CA ALA A 186 2.94 4.10 -4.78
C ALA A 186 4.25 4.72 -4.29
N CYS A 187 4.24 6.00 -3.94
CA CYS A 187 5.40 6.70 -3.42
C CYS A 187 4.97 7.62 -2.26
N ILE A 188 5.72 7.58 -1.16
CA ILE A 188 5.56 8.51 -0.03
C ILE A 188 6.39 9.77 -0.31
N ILE A 189 5.79 10.93 -0.14
CA ILE A 189 6.40 12.24 -0.36
C ILE A 189 6.44 13.06 0.94
N ASP A 190 7.02 14.25 0.90
CA ASP A 190 7.16 15.16 2.07
C ASP A 190 7.89 14.52 3.27
N VAL A 191 9.00 13.85 2.98
CA VAL A 191 9.81 13.11 3.96
C VAL A 191 10.93 13.96 4.59
N ASP A 192 10.90 15.29 4.45
CA ASP A 192 11.81 16.22 5.14
C ASP A 192 11.29 16.66 6.53
N GLY A 193 10.00 16.47 6.80
CA GLY A 193 9.34 16.77 8.08
C GLY A 193 9.28 15.59 9.06
N LEU A 194 10.00 14.49 8.81
CA LEU A 194 9.86 13.26 9.61
C LEU A 194 10.19 13.49 11.09
N VAL A 195 9.35 12.92 11.95
CA VAL A 195 9.53 12.93 13.40
C VAL A 195 10.63 11.96 13.79
N VAL A 196 11.55 12.44 14.62
CA VAL A 196 12.56 11.63 15.31
C VAL A 196 12.16 11.57 16.78
N PRO A 197 11.63 10.44 17.27
CA PRO A 197 11.15 10.30 18.65
C PRO A 197 12.20 10.76 19.67
N GLY A 198 11.77 11.61 20.61
CA GLY A 198 12.62 12.15 21.66
C GLY A 198 13.62 13.23 21.22
N LYS A 199 13.70 13.57 19.92
CA LYS A 199 14.64 14.58 19.40
C LYS A 199 13.96 15.71 18.63
N TYR A 200 13.12 15.35 17.65
CA TYR A 200 12.44 16.31 16.79
C TYR A 200 10.93 16.03 16.80
N PRO A 201 10.12 16.87 17.47
CA PRO A 201 8.68 16.68 17.55
C PRO A 201 8.00 16.97 16.19
N PRO A 202 6.74 16.56 16.01
CA PRO A 202 5.98 16.88 14.80
C PRO A 202 5.70 18.39 14.68
N ASP A 203 5.71 18.87 13.43
CA ASP A 203 5.34 20.24 13.09
C ASP A 203 3.84 20.41 12.89
N VAL A 204 3.16 19.32 12.51
CA VAL A 204 1.73 19.28 12.20
C VAL A 204 1.02 18.23 13.06
N VAL A 205 -0.28 18.42 13.28
CA VAL A 205 -1.12 17.41 13.94
C VAL A 205 -1.45 16.24 12.99
N GLY A 206 -1.44 16.52 11.68
CA GLY A 206 -1.75 15.59 10.60
C GLY A 206 -2.91 16.08 9.74
N THR A 207 -3.16 15.37 8.65
CA THR A 207 -4.24 15.63 7.70
C THR A 207 -5.57 15.10 8.27
N PRO A 208 -6.66 15.89 8.27
CA PRO A 208 -7.99 15.41 8.63
C PRO A 208 -8.35 14.09 7.93
N ASP A 209 -9.16 13.25 8.56
CA ASP A 209 -9.41 11.83 8.23
C ASP A 209 -8.32 10.83 8.70
N PHE A 210 -7.05 11.21 8.78
CA PHE A 210 -5.96 10.27 9.11
C PHE A 210 -5.41 10.41 10.54
N ILE A 211 -5.76 11.50 11.23
CA ILE A 211 -5.33 11.75 12.60
C ILE A 211 -5.90 10.66 13.51
N ALA A 212 -5.03 10.01 14.28
CA ALA A 212 -5.45 8.94 15.18
C ALA A 212 -6.38 9.46 16.30
N PRO A 213 -7.34 8.65 16.78
CA PRO A 213 -8.36 9.11 17.72
C PRO A 213 -7.82 9.75 19.01
N GLU A 214 -6.72 9.23 19.54
CA GLU A 214 -6.05 9.75 20.74
C GLU A 214 -5.41 11.13 20.53
N VAL A 215 -4.98 11.43 19.30
CA VAL A 215 -4.45 12.75 18.92
C VAL A 215 -5.60 13.75 18.73
N VAL A 216 -6.70 13.34 18.08
CA VAL A 216 -7.90 14.18 17.95
C VAL A 216 -8.48 14.52 19.32
N LYS A 217 -8.62 13.51 20.19
CA LYS A 217 -9.17 13.66 21.55
C LYS A 217 -8.43 14.72 22.37
N THR A 218 -7.12 14.83 22.20
CA THR A 218 -6.26 15.74 22.98
C THR A 218 -5.88 17.01 22.21
N SER A 219 -6.45 17.23 21.02
CA SER A 219 -6.10 18.33 20.11
C SER A 219 -6.38 19.74 20.68
N HIS A 220 -7.26 19.84 21.66
CA HIS A 220 -7.61 21.07 22.37
C HIS A 220 -6.57 21.48 23.44
N LEU A 221 -5.70 20.56 23.86
CA LEU A 221 -4.67 20.83 24.87
C LEU A 221 -3.47 21.57 24.26
N PRO A 222 -2.74 22.41 25.00
CA PRO A 222 -1.48 22.98 24.53
C PRO A 222 -0.45 21.91 24.13
N LYS A 223 0.47 22.23 23.21
CA LYS A 223 1.49 21.27 22.72
C LYS A 223 2.37 20.71 23.85
N GLU A 224 2.68 21.54 24.84
CA GLU A 224 3.53 21.20 25.99
C GLU A 224 2.76 20.56 27.15
N ASP A 225 1.44 20.37 27.01
CA ASP A 225 0.65 19.69 28.04
C ASP A 225 1.09 18.21 28.15
N PRO A 226 1.36 17.69 29.35
CA PRO A 226 1.80 16.30 29.52
C PRO A 226 0.76 15.26 29.05
N ASN A 227 -0.51 15.65 28.93
CA ASN A 227 -1.57 14.80 28.39
C ASN A 227 -1.80 14.97 26.89
N ARG A 228 -1.09 15.90 26.23
CA ARG A 228 -1.18 16.08 24.78
C ARG A 228 -0.53 14.89 24.07
N VAL A 229 -1.30 14.17 23.29
CA VAL A 229 -0.76 13.12 22.43
C VAL A 229 -0.33 13.73 21.10
N LEU A 230 0.93 13.49 20.72
CA LEU A 230 1.52 13.96 19.48
C LEU A 230 1.69 12.79 18.49
N PRO A 231 1.71 13.08 17.17
CA PRO A 231 2.04 12.08 16.16
C PRO A 231 3.31 11.28 16.45
N SER A 232 3.24 9.97 16.20
CA SER A 232 4.29 9.00 16.45
C SER A 232 4.14 7.77 15.54
N ILE A 233 5.07 6.80 15.65
CA ILE A 233 4.99 5.54 14.90
C ILE A 233 3.64 4.83 15.11
N THR A 234 3.06 4.90 16.31
CA THR A 234 1.77 4.23 16.59
C THR A 234 0.59 4.94 15.94
N THR A 235 0.66 6.26 15.71
CA THR A 235 -0.36 7.02 14.98
C THR A 235 -0.22 6.81 13.48
N ASP A 236 1.01 6.68 12.96
CA ASP A 236 1.24 6.27 11.56
C ASP A 236 0.62 4.89 11.25
N ARG A 237 0.62 3.96 12.21
CA ARG A 237 -0.05 2.65 12.05
C ARG A 237 -1.56 2.79 11.86
N HIS A 238 -2.19 3.75 12.55
CA HIS A 238 -3.59 4.07 12.32
C HIS A 238 -3.79 4.63 10.91
N ALA A 239 -3.01 5.65 10.55
CA ALA A 239 -3.07 6.28 9.23
C ALA A 239 -2.84 5.29 8.07
N LEU A 240 -1.86 4.38 8.20
CA LEU A 240 -1.63 3.31 7.23
C LEU A 240 -2.84 2.38 7.08
N SER A 241 -3.46 2.01 8.21
CA SER A 241 -4.67 1.17 8.18
C SER A 241 -5.83 1.88 7.48
N VAL A 242 -6.01 3.18 7.73
CA VAL A 242 -6.99 4.03 7.02
C VAL A 242 -6.69 4.10 5.53
N LEU A 243 -5.43 4.33 5.12
CA LEU A 243 -5.02 4.36 3.72
C LEU A 243 -5.31 3.05 2.99
N ILE A 244 -4.89 1.92 3.56
CA ILE A 244 -5.12 0.60 2.97
C ILE A 244 -6.64 0.36 2.82
N TYR A 245 -7.42 0.68 3.84
CA TYR A 245 -8.87 0.55 3.78
C TYR A 245 -9.48 1.43 2.66
N MET A 246 -9.08 2.71 2.59
CA MET A 246 -9.60 3.63 1.58
C MET A 246 -9.19 3.23 0.16
N TYR A 247 -7.99 2.69 -0.06
CA TYR A 247 -7.57 2.23 -1.38
C TYR A 247 -8.18 0.89 -1.80
N LEU A 248 -8.64 0.06 -0.86
CA LEU A 248 -9.30 -1.20 -1.18
C LEU A 248 -10.83 -1.06 -1.29
N PHE A 249 -11.43 -0.09 -0.59
CA PHE A 249 -12.89 0.04 -0.48
C PHE A 249 -13.46 1.41 -0.90
N PHE A 250 -12.59 2.38 -1.18
CA PHE A 250 -12.93 3.72 -1.67
C PHE A 250 -13.93 4.48 -0.77
N ARG A 251 -13.84 4.23 0.53
CA ARG A 251 -14.62 4.86 1.61
C ARG A 251 -13.78 4.92 2.88
N HIS A 252 -14.11 5.83 3.80
CA HIS A 252 -13.39 5.97 5.06
C HIS A 252 -13.93 4.99 6.12
N PRO A 253 -13.09 4.37 6.96
CA PRO A 253 -13.51 3.35 7.95
C PRO A 253 -14.33 3.92 9.12
N LEU A 254 -14.24 5.24 9.39
CA LEU A 254 -14.94 5.88 10.52
C LEU A 254 -16.08 6.82 10.10
N ARG A 255 -16.23 7.11 8.78
CA ARG A 255 -17.25 8.05 8.29
C ARG A 255 -18.57 7.32 8.03
N GLY A 256 -19.38 7.22 9.08
CA GLY A 256 -20.68 6.59 9.04
C GLY A 256 -21.83 7.59 9.10
N GLY A 257 -22.99 7.11 9.58
CA GLY A 257 -24.20 7.93 9.70
C GLY A 257 -24.46 8.48 11.11
N LYS A 258 -23.57 8.25 12.08
CA LYS A 258 -23.77 8.69 13.48
C LYS A 258 -23.45 10.17 13.61
N ILE A 259 -24.34 10.89 14.29
CA ILE A 259 -24.15 12.29 14.69
C ILE A 259 -24.09 12.29 16.21
N HIS A 260 -23.02 12.84 16.77
CA HIS A 260 -22.73 12.96 18.19
C HIS A 260 -23.12 14.33 18.75
N ASP A 261 -23.08 15.38 17.94
CA ASP A 261 -23.56 16.72 18.29
C ASP A 261 -24.34 17.32 17.11
N MET A 262 -25.62 17.63 17.32
CA MET A 262 -26.49 18.22 16.29
C MET A 262 -26.37 19.75 16.22
N THR A 263 -25.67 20.35 17.18
CA THR A 263 -25.61 21.82 17.37
C THR A 263 -24.25 22.41 17.02
N ASP A 264 -23.19 21.60 17.02
CA ASP A 264 -21.82 22.02 16.73
C ASP A 264 -21.12 20.99 15.83
N GLU A 265 -20.95 21.34 14.56
CA GLU A 265 -20.31 20.49 13.54
C GLU A 265 -18.83 20.20 13.86
N MET A 266 -18.09 21.16 14.42
CA MET A 266 -16.68 20.98 14.73
C MET A 266 -16.50 20.05 15.93
N ARG A 267 -17.39 20.15 16.91
CA ARG A 267 -17.42 19.22 18.03
C ARG A 267 -17.88 17.83 17.60
N ASP A 268 -18.88 17.75 16.73
CA ASP A 268 -19.33 16.48 16.14
C ASP A 268 -18.17 15.75 15.46
N GLU A 269 -17.44 16.47 14.61
CA GLU A 269 -16.24 16.00 13.91
C GLU A 269 -15.17 15.49 14.89
N THR A 270 -14.87 16.28 15.93
CA THR A 270 -13.89 15.94 16.96
C THR A 270 -14.28 14.68 17.74
N LEU A 271 -15.58 14.51 18.03
CA LEU A 271 -16.09 13.32 18.70
C LEU A 271 -16.05 12.10 17.77
N ALA A 272 -16.50 12.25 16.52
CA ALA A 272 -16.59 11.18 15.52
C ALA A 272 -15.23 10.62 15.10
N MET A 273 -14.20 11.47 15.06
CA MET A 273 -12.83 11.09 14.68
C MET A 273 -11.90 10.89 15.88
N GLY A 274 -12.36 11.24 17.09
CA GLY A 274 -11.62 11.15 18.35
C GLY A 274 -12.27 10.21 19.35
N GLU A 275 -12.73 10.78 20.47
CA GLU A 275 -13.18 10.01 21.64
C GLU A 275 -14.31 9.00 21.35
N LYS A 276 -15.21 9.30 20.41
CA LYS A 276 -16.35 8.44 20.07
C LYS A 276 -16.20 7.77 18.71
N ALA A 277 -14.98 7.72 18.16
CA ALA A 277 -14.69 7.02 16.91
C ALA A 277 -15.21 5.59 16.95
N LEU A 278 -15.90 5.19 15.87
CA LEU A 278 -16.52 3.88 15.75
C LEU A 278 -16.42 3.39 14.31
N PHE A 279 -15.96 2.15 14.12
CA PHE A 279 -15.86 1.53 12.82
C PHE A 279 -17.23 1.36 12.16
N ILE A 280 -17.36 1.76 10.89
CA ILE A 280 -18.64 1.73 10.16
C ILE A 280 -19.19 0.31 9.92
N GLU A 281 -18.33 -0.70 10.04
CA GLU A 281 -18.65 -2.12 9.89
C GLU A 281 -18.43 -2.89 11.21
N HIS A 282 -18.49 -2.22 12.36
CA HIS A 282 -18.30 -2.85 13.66
C HIS A 282 -19.37 -3.95 13.90
N PRO A 283 -18.97 -5.23 14.10
CA PRO A 283 -19.91 -6.36 14.12
C PRO A 283 -20.89 -6.32 15.31
N GLY A 284 -20.50 -5.70 16.42
CA GLY A 284 -21.31 -5.58 17.64
C GLY A 284 -21.99 -4.23 17.86
N ASP A 285 -21.72 -3.21 17.04
CA ASP A 285 -22.26 -1.85 17.23
C ASP A 285 -22.46 -1.18 15.88
N ASN A 286 -23.71 -1.24 15.39
CA ASN A 286 -24.08 -0.66 14.11
C ASN A 286 -24.50 0.82 14.19
N SER A 287 -24.29 1.49 15.33
CA SER A 287 -24.75 2.88 15.52
C SER A 287 -24.06 3.88 14.59
N ASN A 288 -22.86 3.56 14.09
CA ASN A 288 -22.17 4.31 13.03
C ASN A 288 -22.24 3.65 11.65
N ALA A 289 -23.20 2.76 11.39
CA ALA A 289 -23.39 2.21 10.06
C ALA A 289 -23.72 3.32 9.05
N VAL A 290 -23.27 3.13 7.80
CA VAL A 290 -23.56 4.04 6.69
C VAL A 290 -25.06 4.05 6.38
N LYS A 291 -25.62 5.24 6.19
CA LYS A 291 -27.03 5.45 5.80
C LYS A 291 -27.14 5.52 4.27
N ILE A 292 -27.63 4.44 3.65
CA ILE A 292 -27.66 4.29 2.17
C ILE A 292 -28.41 5.44 1.48
N ASN A 293 -29.51 5.91 2.07
CA ASN A 293 -30.31 7.02 1.53
C ASN A 293 -29.57 8.38 1.54
N GLN A 294 -28.43 8.48 2.22
CA GLN A 294 -27.57 9.67 2.25
C GLN A 294 -26.36 9.54 1.31
N LEU A 295 -26.19 8.40 0.64
CA LEU A 295 -25.08 8.17 -0.27
C LEU A 295 -25.37 8.73 -1.66
N SER A 296 -24.35 9.36 -2.26
CA SER A 296 -24.38 9.70 -3.68
C SER A 296 -24.39 8.44 -4.55
N SER A 297 -25.11 8.49 -5.68
CA SER A 297 -25.06 7.43 -6.70
C SER A 297 -23.65 7.17 -7.23
N PHE A 298 -22.78 8.20 -7.24
CA PHE A 298 -21.37 8.04 -7.64
C PHE A 298 -20.54 7.26 -6.61
N SER A 299 -20.99 7.14 -5.36
CA SER A 299 -20.29 6.39 -4.33
C SER A 299 -20.68 4.91 -4.31
N LEU A 300 -21.79 4.52 -4.94
CA LEU A 300 -22.28 3.14 -4.96
C LEU A 300 -21.57 2.31 -6.05
N PRO A 301 -21.40 0.99 -5.84
CA PRO A 301 -21.76 0.22 -4.64
C PRO A 301 -20.71 0.30 -3.52
N TRP A 302 -19.57 0.96 -3.75
CA TRP A 302 -18.41 0.95 -2.85
C TRP A 302 -18.68 1.52 -1.47
N ALA A 303 -19.48 2.56 -1.36
CA ALA A 303 -19.85 3.14 -0.07
C ALA A 303 -20.92 2.36 0.70
N ASP A 304 -21.44 1.23 0.16
CA ASP A 304 -22.36 0.33 0.87
C ASP A 304 -21.60 -0.94 1.35
N PRO A 305 -21.22 -1.01 2.63
CA PRO A 305 -20.61 -2.18 3.23
C PRO A 305 -21.40 -3.49 3.07
N LYS A 306 -22.74 -3.44 2.94
CA LYS A 306 -23.53 -4.66 2.75
C LYS A 306 -23.31 -5.27 1.36
N LYS A 307 -22.88 -4.47 0.39
CA LYS A 307 -22.55 -4.92 -0.96
C LYS A 307 -21.07 -5.28 -1.08
N ILE A 308 -20.20 -4.42 -0.56
CA ILE A 308 -18.74 -4.56 -0.64
C ILE A 308 -18.16 -4.52 0.79
N PRO A 309 -18.37 -5.58 1.59
CA PRO A 309 -17.87 -5.61 2.97
C PRO A 309 -16.34 -5.74 2.99
N TYR A 310 -15.68 -5.27 4.05
CA TYR A 310 -14.21 -5.37 4.13
C TYR A 310 -13.69 -6.82 4.09
N SER A 311 -14.52 -7.78 4.51
CA SER A 311 -14.22 -9.21 4.53
C SER A 311 -14.05 -9.86 3.15
N ILE A 312 -14.42 -9.18 2.05
CA ILE A 312 -14.16 -9.71 0.69
C ILE A 312 -12.67 -9.81 0.37
N MET A 313 -11.81 -9.13 1.13
CA MET A 313 -10.36 -9.19 0.95
C MET A 313 -9.70 -10.40 1.63
N GLY A 314 -10.50 -11.34 2.11
CA GLY A 314 -10.02 -12.66 2.51
C GLY A 314 -9.39 -12.71 3.91
N PRO A 315 -8.89 -13.88 4.29
CA PRO A 315 -8.60 -14.22 5.68
C PRO A 315 -7.37 -13.54 6.27
N TYR A 316 -6.47 -12.99 5.45
CA TYR A 316 -5.20 -12.46 5.96
C TYR A 316 -5.29 -11.00 6.38
N ILE A 317 -5.99 -10.16 5.62
CA ILE A 317 -6.09 -8.73 5.93
C ILE A 317 -7.36 -8.36 6.72
N THR A 318 -8.42 -9.17 6.64
CA THR A 318 -9.65 -8.96 7.43
C THR A 318 -9.36 -8.84 8.93
N PRO A 319 -8.59 -9.76 9.57
CA PRO A 319 -8.26 -9.66 10.99
C PRO A 319 -7.39 -8.44 11.34
N LEU A 320 -6.64 -7.90 10.37
CA LEU A 320 -5.86 -6.68 10.60
C LEU A 320 -6.76 -5.44 10.62
N PHE A 321 -7.84 -5.42 9.83
CA PHE A 321 -8.86 -4.37 9.95
C PHE A 321 -9.60 -4.45 11.28
N ASP A 322 -9.95 -5.65 11.76
CA ASP A 322 -10.53 -5.82 13.09
C ASP A 322 -9.59 -5.28 14.17
N ARG A 323 -8.31 -5.68 14.13
CA ARG A 323 -7.32 -5.15 15.07
C ARG A 323 -7.10 -3.64 14.95
N ALA A 324 -7.19 -3.06 13.76
CA ALA A 324 -6.96 -1.63 13.56
C ALA A 324 -8.15 -0.77 14.01
N PHE A 325 -9.38 -1.20 13.71
CA PHE A 325 -10.58 -0.37 13.83
C PHE A 325 -11.56 -0.84 14.91
N ILE A 326 -11.30 -1.99 15.54
CA ILE A 326 -12.05 -2.48 16.70
C ILE A 326 -11.12 -2.48 17.91
N ASP A 327 -10.17 -3.40 17.96
CA ASP A 327 -9.34 -3.58 19.15
C ASP A 327 -8.40 -2.39 19.38
N GLY A 328 -7.78 -1.91 18.30
CA GLY A 328 -6.72 -0.90 18.32
C GLY A 328 -7.18 0.52 18.03
N LEU A 329 -8.49 0.73 17.83
CA LEU A 329 -9.03 2.07 17.56
C LEU A 329 -8.80 3.00 18.75
N HIS A 330 -9.16 2.51 19.95
CA HIS A 330 -9.00 3.20 21.23
C HIS A 330 -7.86 2.66 22.10
N ASP A 331 -7.11 1.67 21.60
CA ASP A 331 -5.92 1.10 22.26
C ASP A 331 -4.78 0.96 21.24
N ALA A 332 -3.95 2.01 21.13
CA ALA A 332 -2.90 2.09 20.12
C ALA A 332 -1.89 0.92 20.16
N THR A 333 -1.77 0.20 21.28
CA THR A 333 -0.83 -0.91 21.44
C THR A 333 -1.23 -2.16 20.66
N LYS A 334 -2.52 -2.33 20.34
CA LYS A 334 -3.06 -3.48 19.62
C LYS A 334 -3.03 -3.34 18.10
N ARG A 335 -2.74 -2.14 17.60
CA ARG A 335 -2.74 -1.82 16.17
C ARG A 335 -1.75 -2.72 15.41
N PRO A 336 -2.11 -3.16 14.19
CA PRO A 336 -1.18 -3.88 13.33
C PRO A 336 0.01 -3.00 12.96
N THR A 337 1.18 -3.62 12.89
CA THR A 337 2.40 -3.01 12.38
C THR A 337 2.39 -2.98 10.84
N ALA A 338 3.23 -2.14 10.24
CA ALA A 338 3.41 -2.11 8.79
C ALA A 338 3.96 -3.43 8.22
N ASP A 339 4.75 -4.19 8.99
CA ASP A 339 5.26 -5.52 8.63
C ASP A 339 4.15 -6.58 8.58
N GLU A 340 3.23 -6.55 9.55
CA GLU A 340 2.05 -7.41 9.54
C GLU A 340 1.16 -7.11 8.32
N TRP A 341 0.95 -5.82 8.00
CA TRP A 341 0.25 -5.41 6.79
C TRP A 341 0.93 -5.92 5.53
N GLU A 342 2.24 -5.73 5.38
CA GLU A 342 2.98 -6.22 4.22
C GLU A 342 2.81 -7.74 4.06
N THR A 343 3.05 -8.49 5.15
CA THR A 343 2.96 -9.95 5.15
C THR A 343 1.56 -10.42 4.73
N ALA A 344 0.52 -9.82 5.30
CA ALA A 344 -0.86 -10.19 5.00
C ALA A 344 -1.26 -9.80 3.56
N LEU A 345 -0.86 -8.62 3.09
CA LEU A 345 -1.14 -8.17 1.72
C LEU A 345 -0.43 -9.03 0.66
N VAL A 346 0.82 -9.42 0.91
CA VAL A 346 1.56 -10.36 0.05
C VAL A 346 0.86 -11.71 0.00
N LYS A 347 0.44 -12.27 1.15
CA LYS A 347 -0.34 -13.52 1.16
C LYS A 347 -1.69 -13.38 0.45
N THR A 348 -2.38 -12.24 0.61
CA THR A 348 -3.64 -11.96 -0.11
C THR A 348 -3.44 -11.85 -1.61
N MET A 349 -2.27 -11.40 -2.07
CA MET A 349 -1.92 -11.39 -3.49
C MET A 349 -1.96 -12.80 -4.10
N ASP A 350 -1.57 -13.82 -3.34
CA ASP A 350 -1.62 -15.22 -3.79
C ASP A 350 -3.05 -15.79 -3.78
N LEU A 351 -4.02 -15.07 -3.18
CA LEU A 351 -5.43 -15.43 -3.20
C LEU A 351 -6.22 -14.80 -4.36
N ILE A 352 -5.60 -13.99 -5.21
CA ILE A 352 -6.32 -13.33 -6.30
C ILE A 352 -6.71 -14.33 -7.38
N GLN A 353 -7.89 -14.09 -7.97
CA GLN A 353 -8.38 -14.83 -9.12
C GLN A 353 -8.85 -13.85 -10.20
N PRO A 354 -8.49 -14.03 -11.48
CA PRO A 354 -9.06 -13.24 -12.56
C PRO A 354 -10.56 -13.52 -12.69
N CYS A 355 -11.33 -12.46 -12.85
CA CYS A 355 -12.76 -12.57 -13.10
C CYS A 355 -13.01 -13.02 -14.54
N GLN A 356 -13.77 -14.11 -14.73
CA GLN A 356 -14.14 -14.60 -16.06
C GLN A 356 -15.09 -13.66 -16.81
N ASN A 357 -15.76 -12.75 -16.10
CA ASN A 357 -16.52 -11.67 -16.72
C ASN A 357 -15.58 -10.55 -17.18
N LYS A 358 -15.33 -10.49 -18.50
CA LYS A 358 -14.47 -9.47 -19.13
C LYS A 358 -14.94 -8.03 -18.86
N ASN A 359 -16.23 -7.82 -18.60
CA ASN A 359 -16.83 -6.51 -18.30
C ASN A 359 -16.71 -6.12 -16.82
N CYS A 360 -16.20 -7.00 -15.95
CA CYS A 360 -15.91 -6.65 -14.57
C CYS A 360 -14.84 -5.56 -14.52
N GLN A 361 -15.17 -4.40 -13.96
CA GLN A 361 -14.23 -3.28 -13.86
C GLN A 361 -13.05 -3.59 -12.94
N GLN A 362 -13.27 -4.41 -11.91
CA GLN A 362 -12.23 -4.79 -10.96
C GLN A 362 -11.28 -5.89 -11.45
N LYS A 363 -11.61 -6.57 -12.56
CA LYS A 363 -10.82 -7.59 -13.30
C LYS A 363 -10.34 -8.81 -12.51
N TRP A 364 -10.12 -8.68 -11.22
CA TRP A 364 -9.58 -9.62 -10.25
C TRP A 364 -10.40 -9.54 -8.98
N TYR A 365 -10.39 -10.60 -8.19
CA TYR A 365 -10.98 -10.61 -6.86
C TYR A 365 -10.22 -11.57 -5.95
N VAL A 366 -10.27 -11.33 -4.64
CA VAL A 366 -9.72 -12.25 -3.66
C VAL A 366 -10.67 -13.43 -3.49
N PHE A 367 -10.14 -14.65 -3.52
CA PHE A 367 -10.93 -15.86 -3.35
C PHE A 367 -11.56 -15.93 -1.94
N SER A 368 -12.88 -16.09 -1.89
CA SER A 368 -13.67 -16.04 -0.65
C SER A 368 -13.62 -17.31 0.22
N GLY A 369 -12.89 -18.35 -0.21
CA GLY A 369 -12.87 -19.65 0.50
C GLY A 369 -14.09 -20.53 0.25
N LYS A 370 -15.08 -20.08 -0.53
CA LYS A 370 -16.31 -20.82 -0.82
C LYS A 370 -16.11 -21.86 -1.93
N THR A 371 -16.83 -22.98 -1.84
CA THR A 371 -16.80 -24.06 -2.85
C THR A 371 -17.39 -23.65 -4.18
N LYS A 372 -18.35 -22.70 -4.17
CA LYS A 372 -18.92 -22.02 -5.34
C LYS A 372 -18.51 -20.55 -5.37
N PRO A 373 -17.30 -20.22 -5.86
CA PRO A 373 -16.81 -18.86 -5.84
C PRO A 373 -17.59 -17.97 -6.83
N ILE A 374 -17.90 -16.77 -6.35
CA ILE A 374 -18.55 -15.71 -7.11
C ILE A 374 -17.68 -14.47 -6.96
N CYS A 375 -17.50 -13.72 -8.04
CA CYS A 375 -16.83 -12.43 -7.99
C CYS A 375 -17.67 -11.46 -7.14
N PRO A 376 -17.14 -10.90 -6.03
CA PRO A 376 -17.91 -10.05 -5.12
C PRO A 376 -18.34 -8.73 -5.76
N TYR A 377 -17.66 -8.30 -6.82
CA TYR A 377 -17.91 -7.01 -7.47
C TYR A 377 -19.01 -7.06 -8.54
N CYS A 378 -19.05 -8.12 -9.34
CA CYS A 378 -19.98 -8.23 -10.47
C CYS A 378 -20.96 -9.41 -10.38
N GLY A 379 -20.87 -10.24 -9.34
CA GLY A 379 -21.75 -11.39 -9.14
C GLY A 379 -21.54 -12.56 -10.11
N ALA A 380 -20.54 -12.49 -10.98
CA ALA A 380 -20.26 -13.57 -11.93
C ALA A 380 -19.77 -14.84 -11.19
N PRO A 381 -20.43 -16.01 -11.36
CA PRO A 381 -19.92 -17.26 -10.84
C PRO A 381 -18.68 -17.70 -11.61
N TYR A 382 -17.74 -18.32 -10.91
CA TYR A 382 -16.63 -19.03 -11.56
C TYR A 382 -17.16 -20.31 -12.21
N LYS A 383 -16.71 -20.60 -13.44
CA LYS A 383 -17.05 -21.82 -14.18
C LYS A 383 -15.79 -22.64 -14.47
N GLY A 384 -15.89 -23.96 -14.31
CA GLY A 384 -14.82 -24.91 -14.59
C GLY A 384 -14.00 -25.30 -13.36
N LYS A 385 -12.84 -25.90 -13.61
CA LYS A 385 -11.93 -26.42 -12.59
C LYS A 385 -11.04 -25.31 -12.02
N LEU A 386 -11.07 -25.10 -10.71
CA LEU A 386 -10.26 -24.11 -9.99
C LEU A 386 -9.31 -24.79 -9.01
N PRO A 387 -8.00 -24.89 -9.33
CA PRO A 387 -7.02 -25.42 -8.41
C PRO A 387 -6.64 -24.40 -7.34
N ILE A 388 -6.47 -24.90 -6.12
CA ILE A 388 -6.01 -24.17 -4.95
C ILE A 388 -4.83 -24.96 -4.39
N LEU A 389 -3.68 -24.32 -4.26
CA LEU A 389 -2.50 -24.95 -3.66
C LEU A 389 -2.45 -24.61 -2.19
N ASN A 390 -2.61 -25.61 -1.33
CA ASN A 390 -2.40 -25.47 0.11
C ASN A 390 -0.92 -25.72 0.40
N LEU A 391 -0.25 -24.73 0.99
CA LEU A 391 1.19 -24.79 1.23
C LEU A 391 1.47 -25.28 2.65
N TYR A 392 2.41 -26.21 2.74
CA TYR A 392 2.92 -26.77 3.98
C TYR A 392 4.44 -26.66 3.96
N SER A 393 5.07 -26.36 5.08
CA SER A 393 6.52 -26.36 5.17
C SER A 393 7.02 -27.37 6.19
N SER A 394 8.24 -27.85 5.98
CA SER A 394 8.93 -28.66 6.94
C SER A 394 9.90 -27.83 7.77
N ARG A 395 9.94 -28.07 9.08
CA ARG A 395 11.03 -27.60 9.97
C ARG A 395 11.98 -28.75 10.37
N LYS A 396 11.60 -29.98 10.04
CA LYS A 396 12.34 -31.23 10.30
C LYS A 396 11.91 -32.24 9.24
N VAL A 397 12.88 -32.79 8.51
CA VAL A 397 12.68 -33.75 7.40
C VAL A 397 11.58 -34.76 7.73
N GLY A 398 10.55 -34.83 6.88
CA GLY A 398 9.43 -35.77 7.01
C GLY A 398 8.23 -35.28 7.85
N SER A 399 8.32 -34.12 8.52
CA SER A 399 7.18 -33.49 9.21
C SER A 399 6.82 -32.16 8.56
N TYR A 400 5.61 -32.08 7.99
CA TYR A 400 5.06 -30.89 7.35
C TYR A 400 3.97 -30.27 8.22
N ARG A 401 3.95 -28.94 8.31
CA ARG A 401 2.90 -28.18 9.00
C ARG A 401 2.27 -27.18 8.03
N PRO A 402 0.96 -26.89 8.15
CA PRO A 402 0.32 -25.86 7.33
C PRO A 402 1.03 -24.52 7.50
N ASP A 403 1.28 -23.82 6.39
CA ASP A 403 1.84 -22.46 6.41
C ASP A 403 0.78 -21.37 6.63
N ASP A 404 -0.49 -21.78 6.70
CA ASP A 404 -1.64 -20.88 6.56
C ASP A 404 -1.44 -19.94 5.36
N HIS A 405 -1.09 -20.54 4.22
CA HIS A 405 -0.79 -19.86 2.98
C HIS A 405 -1.34 -20.71 1.84
N ARG A 406 -2.21 -20.11 1.04
CA ARG A 406 -2.76 -20.73 -0.16
C ARG A 406 -2.39 -19.91 -1.39
N LEU A 407 -2.27 -20.60 -2.52
CA LEU A 407 -2.08 -19.98 -3.84
C LEU A 407 -3.22 -20.41 -4.75
N MET A 408 -4.01 -19.43 -5.21
CA MET A 408 -5.05 -19.62 -6.22
C MET A 408 -4.41 -19.72 -7.59
N VAL A 409 -4.82 -20.72 -8.37
CA VAL A 409 -4.24 -21.01 -9.68
C VAL A 409 -5.05 -20.43 -10.82
N TRP A 410 -4.37 -19.71 -11.72
CA TRP A 410 -4.92 -19.26 -13.00
C TRP A 410 -3.90 -19.40 -14.14
N SER A 411 -4.38 -19.39 -15.40
CA SER A 411 -3.56 -19.76 -16.55
C SER A 411 -2.61 -18.63 -16.93
N GLY A 412 -1.31 -18.92 -17.03
CA GLY A 412 -0.24 -17.94 -17.23
C GLY A 412 0.36 -17.41 -15.92
N GLN A 413 -0.16 -17.82 -14.76
CA GLN A 413 0.41 -17.44 -13.47
C GLN A 413 1.78 -18.08 -13.27
N SER A 414 2.71 -17.28 -12.79
CA SER A 414 4.08 -17.72 -12.49
C SER A 414 4.22 -18.16 -11.05
N ILE A 415 5.06 -19.16 -10.81
CA ILE A 415 5.56 -19.52 -9.48
C ILE A 415 7.03 -19.06 -9.37
N TYR A 416 7.45 -18.73 -8.15
CA TYR A 416 8.72 -18.05 -7.85
C TYR A 416 9.38 -18.67 -6.61
N ALA A 417 10.62 -18.29 -6.30
CA ALA A 417 11.39 -18.84 -5.19
C ALA A 417 10.66 -18.74 -3.82
N TRP A 418 9.97 -17.64 -3.55
CA TRP A 418 9.18 -17.45 -2.31
C TRP A 418 7.93 -18.33 -2.22
N HIS A 419 7.49 -18.93 -3.32
CA HIS A 419 6.45 -19.96 -3.30
C HIS A 419 7.03 -21.34 -2.99
N VAL A 420 8.26 -21.59 -3.42
CA VAL A 420 9.00 -22.86 -3.23
C VAL A 420 9.53 -23.01 -1.81
N ASN A 421 10.02 -21.94 -1.21
CA ASN A 421 10.63 -21.94 0.11
C ASN A 421 10.08 -20.79 0.97
N ARG A 422 9.57 -21.12 2.16
CA ARG A 422 8.99 -20.14 3.10
C ARG A 422 9.97 -19.13 3.67
N LEU A 423 11.27 -19.43 3.62
CA LEU A 423 12.33 -18.56 4.14
C LEU A 423 12.67 -17.43 3.16
N ILE A 424 12.13 -17.50 1.94
CA ILE A 424 12.26 -16.47 0.92
C ILE A 424 10.95 -15.67 0.91
N ALA A 425 11.04 -14.36 1.12
CA ALA A 425 9.90 -13.44 1.05
C ALA A 425 10.07 -12.51 -0.15
N PRO A 426 9.00 -12.15 -0.88
CA PRO A 426 9.08 -11.29 -2.08
C PRO A 426 9.21 -9.80 -1.73
N ASN A 427 10.24 -9.40 -1.00
CA ASN A 427 10.45 -8.02 -0.52
C ASN A 427 11.72 -7.37 -1.11
N GLU A 428 12.16 -6.24 -0.54
CA GLU A 428 13.35 -5.48 -0.97
C GLU A 428 14.64 -6.31 -1.00
N ARG A 429 14.71 -7.38 -0.21
CA ARG A 429 15.90 -8.24 -0.06
C ARG A 429 15.93 -9.37 -1.09
N THR A 430 14.89 -9.49 -1.92
CA THR A 430 14.79 -10.54 -2.94
C THR A 430 15.84 -10.32 -4.01
N SER A 431 16.71 -11.31 -4.23
CA SER A 431 17.77 -11.22 -5.25
C SER A 431 17.20 -11.23 -6.67
N ALA A 432 18.00 -10.79 -7.65
CA ALA A 432 17.62 -10.85 -9.06
C ALA A 432 17.30 -12.29 -9.52
N GLU A 433 18.00 -13.29 -8.96
CA GLU A 433 17.75 -14.69 -9.26
C GLU A 433 16.41 -15.16 -8.67
N GLN A 434 16.12 -14.81 -7.42
CA GLN A 434 14.85 -15.17 -6.76
C GLN A 434 13.63 -14.52 -7.41
N LYS A 435 13.81 -13.39 -8.11
CA LYS A 435 12.77 -12.72 -8.91
C LYS A 435 12.47 -13.42 -10.24
N LYS A 436 13.32 -14.36 -10.68
CA LYS A 436 13.05 -15.14 -11.89
C LYS A 436 11.95 -16.17 -11.65
N ARG A 437 11.13 -16.35 -12.66
CA ARG A 437 10.10 -17.40 -12.70
C ARG A 437 10.77 -18.77 -12.62
N VAL A 438 10.27 -19.64 -11.75
CA VAL A 438 10.76 -21.03 -11.61
C VAL A 438 9.77 -22.05 -12.17
N GLY A 439 8.59 -21.59 -12.57
CA GLY A 439 7.59 -22.39 -13.27
C GLY A 439 6.34 -21.57 -13.54
N TYR A 440 5.36 -22.17 -14.20
CA TYR A 440 4.09 -21.52 -14.46
C TYR A 440 2.94 -22.51 -14.54
N PHE A 441 1.73 -22.00 -14.35
CA PHE A 441 0.49 -22.76 -14.46
C PHE A 441 -0.15 -22.56 -15.83
N VAL A 442 -0.64 -23.64 -16.42
CA VAL A 442 -1.38 -23.57 -17.70
C VAL A 442 -2.57 -24.51 -17.66
N TYR A 443 -3.71 -24.02 -18.16
CA TYR A 443 -4.87 -24.85 -18.45
C TYR A 443 -4.85 -25.27 -19.91
N HIS A 444 -4.73 -26.56 -20.17
CA HIS A 444 -4.62 -27.12 -21.52
C HIS A 444 -5.24 -28.52 -21.59
N ASN A 445 -6.02 -28.81 -22.63
CA ASN A 445 -6.76 -30.06 -22.80
C ASN A 445 -7.59 -30.45 -21.56
N GLU A 446 -8.35 -29.49 -21.03
CA GLU A 446 -9.23 -29.66 -19.86
C GLU A 446 -8.52 -30.06 -18.55
N GLN A 447 -7.21 -29.89 -18.51
CA GLN A 447 -6.34 -30.23 -17.38
C GLN A 447 -5.48 -29.04 -16.98
N TRP A 448 -5.20 -28.95 -15.69
CA TRP A 448 -4.28 -27.97 -15.13
C TRP A 448 -2.90 -28.58 -14.99
N TRP A 449 -1.89 -27.83 -15.39
CA TRP A 449 -0.49 -28.24 -15.33
C TRP A 449 0.33 -27.19 -14.60
N LEU A 450 1.24 -27.64 -13.74
CA LEU A 450 2.42 -26.88 -13.34
C LEU A 450 3.57 -27.32 -14.24
N VAL A 451 4.10 -26.39 -15.03
CA VAL A 451 5.29 -26.59 -15.85
C VAL A 451 6.52 -26.14 -15.07
N ASN A 452 7.51 -27.01 -14.95
CA ASN A 452 8.74 -26.73 -14.23
C ASN A 452 9.74 -26.02 -15.14
N GLU A 453 10.18 -24.82 -14.78
CA GLU A 453 11.21 -24.07 -15.51
C GLU A 453 12.49 -23.84 -14.70
N GLY A 454 12.47 -24.11 -13.39
CA GLY A 454 13.60 -23.82 -12.51
C GLY A 454 13.49 -24.36 -11.09
N ILE A 455 12.48 -25.19 -10.78
CA ILE A 455 12.34 -25.86 -9.48
C ILE A 455 13.21 -27.12 -9.50
N GLN A 456 14.38 -27.07 -8.85
CA GLN A 456 15.32 -28.20 -8.82
C GLN A 456 14.83 -29.38 -7.98
N GLY A 457 14.06 -29.10 -6.91
CA GLY A 457 13.58 -30.09 -5.95
C GLY A 457 12.17 -30.61 -6.20
N LEU A 458 11.62 -30.49 -7.41
CA LEU A 458 10.23 -30.84 -7.68
C LEU A 458 10.01 -32.36 -7.70
N ILE A 459 9.22 -32.86 -6.75
CA ILE A 459 8.93 -34.29 -6.59
C ILE A 459 7.42 -34.50 -6.49
N SER A 460 6.87 -35.33 -7.36
CA SER A 460 5.48 -35.79 -7.28
C SER A 460 5.35 -36.92 -6.25
N LEU A 461 4.29 -36.87 -5.44
CA LEU A 461 3.94 -37.92 -4.46
C LEU A 461 2.66 -38.67 -4.89
N PRO A 462 2.49 -39.94 -4.47
CA PRO A 462 3.34 -40.73 -3.58
C PRO A 462 4.54 -41.42 -4.26
N ASP A 463 4.56 -41.46 -5.60
CA ASP A 463 5.55 -42.24 -6.38
C ASP A 463 6.99 -41.73 -6.27
N LYS A 464 7.20 -40.58 -5.63
CA LYS A 464 8.49 -39.88 -5.51
C LYS A 464 9.17 -39.64 -6.87
N ARG A 465 8.37 -39.44 -7.91
CA ARG A 465 8.85 -39.13 -9.26
C ARG A 465 9.42 -37.72 -9.28
N HIS A 466 10.71 -37.60 -9.59
CA HIS A 466 11.32 -36.31 -9.88
C HIS A 466 10.74 -35.73 -11.16
N VAL A 467 10.39 -34.45 -11.14
CA VAL A 467 9.88 -33.71 -12.29
C VAL A 467 10.97 -32.74 -12.74
N ALA A 468 11.70 -33.11 -13.78
CA ALA A 468 12.85 -32.33 -14.26
C ALA A 468 12.43 -30.96 -14.84
N VAL A 469 13.39 -30.05 -14.98
CA VAL A 469 13.16 -28.79 -15.69
C VAL A 469 12.76 -29.09 -17.14
N GLY A 470 11.69 -28.46 -17.61
CA GLY A 470 11.04 -28.73 -18.89
C GLY A 470 9.89 -29.75 -18.81
N GLU A 471 9.77 -30.49 -17.70
CA GLU A 471 8.64 -31.38 -17.46
C GLU A 471 7.47 -30.67 -16.77
N LYS A 472 6.37 -31.41 -16.60
CA LYS A 472 5.14 -30.91 -15.97
C LYS A 472 4.48 -31.94 -15.06
N ILE A 473 3.71 -31.43 -14.11
CA ILE A 473 2.86 -32.20 -13.21
C ILE A 473 1.41 -31.73 -13.33
N GLU A 474 0.47 -32.67 -13.36
CA GLU A 474 -0.96 -32.37 -13.42
C GLU A 474 -1.49 -31.99 -12.04
N LEU A 475 -2.30 -30.93 -11.96
CA LEU A 475 -2.96 -30.49 -10.74
C LEU A 475 -4.33 -31.16 -10.61
N ARG A 476 -4.32 -32.43 -10.20
CA ARG A 476 -5.53 -33.19 -9.84
C ARG A 476 -5.94 -32.91 -8.40
N ASP A 477 -7.19 -33.15 -8.06
CA ASP A 477 -7.64 -33.05 -6.67
C ASP A 477 -6.84 -34.00 -5.77
N ASN A 478 -6.41 -33.50 -4.61
CA ASN A 478 -5.53 -34.18 -3.65
C ASN A 478 -4.14 -34.56 -4.17
N ALA A 479 -3.73 -34.08 -5.36
CA ALA A 479 -2.36 -34.27 -5.82
C ALA A 479 -1.38 -33.61 -4.83
N GLN A 480 -0.27 -34.29 -4.57
CA GLN A 480 0.75 -33.82 -3.65
C GLN A 480 2.10 -33.77 -4.34
N PHE A 481 2.84 -32.69 -4.11
CA PHE A 481 4.20 -32.56 -4.61
C PHE A 481 5.05 -31.67 -3.72
N VAL A 482 6.32 -32.03 -3.59
CA VAL A 482 7.32 -31.25 -2.87
C VAL A 482 7.98 -30.31 -3.87
N LEU A 483 8.01 -29.02 -3.54
CA LEU A 483 8.70 -27.98 -4.32
C LEU A 483 10.19 -27.92 -3.97
N SER A 484 10.54 -28.13 -2.70
CA SER A 484 11.92 -28.26 -2.25
C SER A 484 12.00 -29.12 -0.98
N GLN A 485 13.08 -29.88 -0.86
CA GLN A 485 13.41 -30.68 0.32
C GLN A 485 14.40 -29.97 1.27
N GLU A 486 14.89 -28.79 0.87
CA GLU A 486 15.76 -27.96 1.70
C GLU A 486 15.03 -27.42 2.92
N ASP A 487 15.76 -26.83 3.87
CA ASP A 487 15.15 -26.14 5.01
C ASP A 487 14.21 -25.03 4.53
N GLY A 488 13.00 -25.01 5.08
CA GLY A 488 11.92 -24.13 4.63
C GLY A 488 11.25 -24.52 3.31
N GLY A 489 11.68 -25.61 2.66
CA GLY A 489 11.05 -26.14 1.46
C GLY A 489 9.58 -26.52 1.69
N ARG A 490 8.76 -26.29 0.66
CA ARG A 490 7.31 -26.50 0.73
C ARG A 490 6.84 -27.79 0.08
N LEU A 491 5.86 -28.41 0.72
CA LEU A 491 4.94 -29.39 0.17
C LEU A 491 3.65 -28.68 -0.24
N VAL A 492 3.10 -29.08 -1.37
CA VAL A 492 1.81 -28.62 -1.87
C VAL A 492 0.80 -29.76 -1.79
N VAL A 493 -0.40 -29.43 -1.32
CA VAL A 493 -1.60 -30.27 -1.49
C VAL A 493 -2.60 -29.51 -2.35
N VAL A 494 -2.92 -30.07 -3.51
CA VAL A 494 -3.88 -29.49 -4.46
C VAL A 494 -5.30 -29.77 -3.96
N GLN A 495 -6.11 -28.72 -3.89
CA GLN A 495 -7.56 -28.81 -3.77
C GLN A 495 -8.17 -28.31 -5.08
N LEU A 496 -9.00 -29.11 -5.73
CA LEU A 496 -9.60 -28.77 -7.02
C LEU A 496 -11.11 -28.58 -6.86
N LEU A 497 -11.59 -27.35 -7.01
CA LEU A 497 -13.02 -27.07 -7.06
C LEU A 497 -13.54 -27.26 -8.49
N ASN A 498 -14.74 -27.81 -8.64
CA ASN A 498 -15.42 -27.98 -9.93
C ASN A 498 -16.79 -27.28 -9.88
N ASN A 499 -16.99 -26.29 -10.77
CA ASN A 499 -18.15 -25.40 -10.76
C ASN A 499 -18.85 -25.27 -12.11
#